data_AF-A0A2M8Q976-F1
#
_entry.id   AF-A0A2M8Q976-F1
#
_cell.length_a   1.000
_cell.length_b   1.000
_cell.length_c   1.000
_cell.angle_alpha   90.00
_cell.angle_beta   90.00
_cell.angle_gamma   90.00
#
_symmetry.space_group_name_H-M   'P 1'
#
loop_
_entity.id
_entity.type
_entity.pdbx_description
1 polymer ?
#
loop_
_entity_poly.entity_id
_entity_poly.type
_entity_poly.pdbx_seq_one_letter_code
_entity_poly.pdbx_strand_id
1 'polypeptide(L)'
;MAALAACAAPPAMPAAQPPAQAPSPPEAAPTTAPAAAPATVDFLAWGDNADIPAWEALVKRYKEIAPNVTVNVTPVAEPNANFYPKLQTSIAGGTPPGVSSFQGWEWQPYADQDVLAPIDEFVNANPYFKDVYPEGVASIEGTTMRNGKRYLIPLQRAAMLMFYARKP
;
A
#
# COMPACT_ATOMS: atom_id res chain seq x y z
N MET A 1 12.90 -44.07 72.72
CA MET A 1 12.83 -44.36 71.28
C MET A 1 13.90 -43.51 70.59
N ALA A 2 15.12 -44.08 70.54
CA ALA A 2 16.22 -43.65 69.68
C ALA A 2 16.01 -44.34 68.30
N ALA A 3 16.59 -44.01 67.16
CA ALA A 3 17.74 -43.18 66.80
C ALA A 3 17.81 -43.13 65.24
N LEU A 4 18.54 -42.14 64.72
CA LEU A 4 19.40 -42.16 63.51
C LEU A 4 18.84 -42.42 62.08
N ALA A 5 18.95 -41.36 61.27
CA ALA A 5 19.73 -41.21 60.02
C ALA A 5 20.06 -42.44 59.14
N ALA A 6 19.79 -42.31 57.83
CA ALA A 6 20.67 -42.80 56.75
C ALA A 6 20.37 -42.08 55.42
N CYS A 7 21.40 -41.48 54.81
CA CYS A 7 21.42 -41.02 53.42
C CYS A 7 21.61 -42.20 52.47
N ALA A 8 20.99 -42.18 51.28
CA ALA A 8 21.38 -43.00 50.15
C ALA A 8 21.20 -42.24 48.83
N ALA A 9 22.17 -42.43 47.93
CA ALA A 9 22.52 -41.66 46.73
C ALA A 9 21.50 -41.75 45.56
N PRO A 10 21.54 -40.82 44.58
CA PRO A 10 20.51 -40.70 43.55
C PRO A 10 20.71 -41.72 42.40
N PRO A 11 19.63 -42.26 41.81
CA PRO A 11 19.73 -43.04 40.59
C PRO A 11 19.98 -42.14 39.36
N ALA A 12 20.86 -42.63 38.49
CA ALA A 12 21.27 -42.01 37.25
C ALA A 12 20.10 -41.80 36.27
N MET A 13 20.10 -40.64 35.60
CA MET A 13 19.17 -40.31 34.52
C MET A 13 19.38 -41.23 33.31
N PRO A 14 18.30 -41.82 32.74
CA PRO A 14 18.35 -42.38 31.40
C PRO A 14 18.42 -41.27 30.33
N ALA A 15 19.27 -41.48 29.33
CA ALA A 15 19.44 -40.61 28.17
C ALA A 15 18.12 -40.31 27.45
N ALA A 16 17.91 -39.03 27.13
CA ALA A 16 16.80 -38.54 26.33
C ALA A 16 16.91 -39.07 24.88
N GLN A 17 15.90 -39.80 24.44
CA GLN A 17 15.67 -40.07 23.02
C GLN A 17 15.26 -38.76 22.31
N PRO A 18 15.71 -38.50 21.07
CA PRO A 18 15.22 -37.36 20.30
C PRO A 18 13.71 -37.53 20.04
N PRO A 19 12.89 -36.47 20.17
CA PRO A 19 11.48 -36.56 19.84
C PRO A 19 11.29 -36.85 18.35
N ALA A 20 10.43 -37.82 18.06
CA ALA A 20 9.95 -38.09 16.71
C ALA A 20 9.27 -36.85 16.13
N GLN A 21 9.69 -36.45 14.92
CA GLN A 21 9.07 -35.34 14.18
C GLN A 21 7.63 -35.69 13.84
N ALA A 22 6.69 -34.87 14.31
CA ALA A 22 5.29 -34.92 13.88
C ALA A 22 5.20 -34.47 12.40
N PRO A 23 4.35 -35.10 11.58
CA PRO A 23 4.17 -34.71 10.19
C PRO A 23 3.60 -33.29 10.09
N SER A 24 4.21 -32.48 9.21
CA SER A 24 3.75 -31.13 8.89
C SER A 24 2.32 -31.15 8.31
N PRO A 25 1.46 -30.17 8.64
CA PRO A 25 0.14 -30.05 8.04
C PRO A 25 0.24 -29.84 6.52
N PRO A 26 -0.72 -30.33 5.72
CA PRO A 26 -0.73 -30.12 4.28
C PRO A 26 -0.77 -28.62 3.97
N GLU A 27 0.15 -28.18 3.11
CA GLU A 27 0.15 -26.86 2.51
C GLU A 27 -1.17 -26.65 1.77
N ALA A 28 -1.94 -25.64 2.17
CA ALA A 28 -3.20 -25.31 1.56
C ALA A 28 -2.95 -24.88 0.10
N ALA A 29 -3.48 -25.65 -0.84
CA ALA A 29 -3.46 -25.30 -2.26
C ALA A 29 -4.13 -23.93 -2.47
N PRO A 30 -3.62 -23.09 -3.39
CA PRO A 30 -4.21 -21.80 -3.67
C PRO A 30 -5.65 -22.01 -4.16
N THR A 31 -6.61 -21.47 -3.42
CA THR A 31 -8.00 -21.39 -3.87
C THR A 31 -8.02 -20.40 -5.03
N THR A 32 -8.16 -20.91 -6.25
CA THR A 32 -8.35 -20.08 -7.44
C THR A 32 -9.67 -19.34 -7.28
N ALA A 33 -9.60 -18.05 -6.94
CA ALA A 33 -10.74 -17.15 -6.96
C ALA A 33 -11.37 -17.15 -8.36
N PRO A 34 -12.71 -17.06 -8.49
CA PRO A 34 -13.37 -16.97 -9.79
C PRO A 34 -12.72 -15.89 -10.65
N ALA A 35 -12.44 -16.20 -11.92
CA ALA A 35 -11.82 -15.26 -12.85
C ALA A 35 -12.70 -14.01 -12.97
N ALA A 36 -12.22 -12.90 -12.39
CA ALA A 36 -12.91 -11.62 -12.50
C ALA A 36 -13.00 -11.21 -13.98
N ALA A 37 -14.14 -10.61 -14.36
CA ALA A 37 -14.35 -10.15 -15.72
C ALA A 37 -13.22 -9.21 -16.18
N PRO A 38 -12.92 -9.15 -17.49
CA PRO A 38 -11.97 -8.18 -18.02
C PRO A 38 -12.37 -6.76 -17.62
N ALA A 39 -11.43 -6.00 -17.07
CA ALA A 39 -11.65 -4.62 -16.65
C ALA A 39 -10.53 -3.71 -17.16
N THR A 40 -10.88 -2.48 -17.52
CA THR A 40 -9.92 -1.45 -17.90
C THR A 40 -9.98 -0.33 -16.88
N VAL A 41 -8.81 0.11 -16.42
CA VAL A 41 -8.66 1.23 -15.49
C VAL A 41 -7.82 2.30 -16.19
N ASP A 42 -8.43 3.46 -16.42
CA ASP A 42 -7.70 4.63 -16.90
C ASP A 42 -7.08 5.37 -15.70
N PHE A 43 -5.77 5.57 -15.74
CA PHE A 43 -4.99 6.22 -14.70
C PHE A 43 -4.34 7.50 -15.25
N LEU A 44 -4.82 8.67 -14.79
CA LEU A 44 -4.16 9.94 -15.06
C LEU A 44 -3.09 10.18 -14.00
N ALA A 45 -1.82 10.03 -14.38
CA ALA A 45 -0.67 10.06 -13.48
C ALA A 45 0.16 11.31 -13.67
N TRP A 46 0.59 11.91 -12.56
CA TRP A 46 1.60 12.93 -12.56
C TRP A 46 2.93 12.24 -12.86
N GLY A 47 3.73 12.80 -13.76
CA GLY A 47 5.05 12.27 -14.00
C GLY A 47 5.75 12.92 -15.16
N ASP A 48 7.04 13.15 -14.99
CA ASP A 48 7.95 13.55 -16.08
C ASP A 48 8.65 12.33 -16.69
N ASN A 49 9.64 12.58 -17.56
CA ASN A 49 10.39 11.51 -18.22
C ASN A 49 11.12 10.58 -17.25
N ALA A 50 11.46 11.04 -16.04
CA ALA A 50 12.09 10.22 -15.01
C ALA A 50 11.08 9.30 -14.29
N ASP A 51 9.80 9.69 -14.25
CA ASP A 51 8.73 8.91 -13.60
C ASP A 51 8.10 7.85 -14.50
N ILE A 52 8.09 8.07 -15.82
CA ILE A 52 7.48 7.14 -16.81
C ILE A 52 7.94 5.68 -16.62
N PRO A 53 9.25 5.37 -16.47
CA PRO A 53 9.70 4.00 -16.27
C PRO A 53 9.14 3.36 -14.98
N ALA A 54 8.91 4.16 -13.93
CA ALA A 54 8.32 3.65 -12.69
C ALA A 54 6.84 3.28 -12.89
N TRP A 55 6.09 4.09 -13.64
CA TRP A 55 4.71 3.78 -14.00
C TRP A 55 4.59 2.51 -14.86
N GLU A 56 5.46 2.36 -15.85
CA GLU A 56 5.51 1.15 -16.69
C GLU A 56 5.81 -0.11 -15.86
N ALA A 57 6.78 -0.02 -14.94
CA ALA A 57 7.11 -1.11 -14.03
C ALA A 57 5.93 -1.48 -13.12
N LEU A 58 5.21 -0.49 -12.59
CA LEU A 58 4.01 -0.71 -11.78
C LEU A 58 2.89 -1.39 -12.57
N VAL A 59 2.60 -0.92 -13.79
CA VAL A 59 1.58 -1.53 -14.68
C VAL A 59 1.94 -2.97 -15.00
N LYS A 60 3.22 -3.23 -15.35
CA LYS A 60 3.69 -4.58 -15.63
C LYS A 60 3.50 -5.50 -14.41
N ARG A 61 3.90 -5.04 -13.22
CA ARG A 61 3.75 -5.81 -11.99
C ARG A 61 2.28 -6.05 -11.64
N TYR A 62 1.42 -5.05 -11.85
CA TYR A 62 -0.01 -5.19 -11.62
C TYR A 62 -0.64 -6.21 -12.58
N LYS A 63 -0.22 -6.23 -13.85
CA LYS A 63 -0.69 -7.20 -14.84
C LYS A 63 -0.35 -8.65 -14.46
N GLU A 64 0.80 -8.87 -13.81
CA GLU A 64 1.20 -10.20 -13.32
C GLU A 64 0.27 -10.72 -12.21
N ILE A 65 -0.24 -9.83 -11.34
CA ILE A 65 -1.11 -10.21 -10.22
C ILE A 65 -2.60 -10.12 -10.56
N ALA A 66 -2.96 -9.31 -11.55
CA ALA A 66 -4.33 -9.09 -12.02
C ALA A 66 -4.38 -9.18 -13.56
N PRO A 67 -4.21 -10.38 -14.15
CA PRO A 67 -4.08 -10.56 -15.60
C PRO A 67 -5.34 -10.19 -16.38
N ASN A 68 -6.50 -10.17 -15.74
CA ASN A 68 -7.77 -9.74 -16.30
C ASN A 68 -7.95 -8.21 -16.31
N VAL A 69 -7.07 -7.45 -15.64
CA VAL A 69 -7.15 -5.99 -15.60
C VAL A 69 -6.13 -5.38 -16.57
N THR A 70 -6.54 -4.35 -17.28
CA THR A 70 -5.67 -3.50 -18.12
C THR A 70 -5.63 -2.11 -17.52
N VAL A 71 -4.43 -1.57 -17.29
CA VAL A 71 -4.25 -0.22 -16.75
C VAL A 71 -3.67 0.68 -17.84
N ASN A 72 -4.40 1.71 -18.24
CA ASN A 72 -3.96 2.69 -19.22
C ASN A 72 -3.43 3.92 -18.48
N VAL A 73 -2.11 4.12 -18.49
CA VAL A 73 -1.50 5.27 -17.81
C VAL A 73 -1.33 6.43 -18.78
N THR A 74 -1.84 7.59 -18.39
CA THR A 74 -1.61 8.87 -19.09
C THR A 74 -0.73 9.73 -18.19
N PRO A 75 0.62 9.74 -18.37
CA PRO A 75 1.50 10.61 -17.61
C PRO A 75 1.40 12.05 -18.11
N VAL A 76 1.35 13.02 -17.20
CA VAL A 76 1.32 14.46 -17.51
C VAL A 76 2.28 15.18 -16.56
N ALA A 77 3.27 15.87 -17.13
CA ALA A 77 4.34 16.55 -16.39
C ALA A 77 4.00 18.02 -16.09
N GLU A 78 4.05 18.42 -14.81
CA GLU A 78 3.98 19.84 -14.43
C GLU A 78 5.35 20.54 -14.55
N PRO A 79 5.41 21.88 -14.69
CA PRO A 79 4.29 22.83 -14.68
C PRO A 79 3.68 23.13 -16.05
N ASN A 80 4.25 22.59 -17.14
CA ASN A 80 3.90 23.03 -18.49
C ASN A 80 2.76 22.23 -19.14
N ALA A 81 2.36 21.08 -18.58
CA ALA A 81 1.37 20.19 -19.21
C ALA A 81 -0.03 20.24 -18.57
N ASN A 82 -0.28 21.14 -17.62
CA ASN A 82 -1.61 21.43 -17.06
C ASN A 82 -2.37 20.19 -16.56
N PHE A 83 -1.76 19.41 -15.66
CA PHE A 83 -2.31 18.21 -15.04
C PHE A 83 -3.71 18.44 -14.45
N TYR A 84 -3.84 19.38 -13.50
CA TYR A 84 -5.12 19.62 -12.81
C TYR A 84 -6.19 20.20 -13.74
N PRO A 85 -5.91 21.17 -14.63
CA PRO A 85 -6.88 21.59 -15.63
C PRO A 85 -7.38 20.45 -16.52
N LYS A 86 -6.51 19.52 -16.92
CA LYS A 86 -6.92 18.34 -17.68
C LYS A 86 -7.81 17.42 -16.87
N LEU A 87 -7.47 17.14 -15.61
CA LEU A 87 -8.30 16.36 -14.70
C LEU A 87 -9.67 17.00 -14.50
N GLN A 88 -9.73 18.29 -14.18
CA GLN A 88 -10.97 19.05 -14.01
C GLN A 88 -11.84 19.03 -15.28
N THR A 89 -11.23 19.20 -16.45
CA THR A 89 -11.94 19.13 -17.73
C THR A 89 -12.53 17.74 -17.97
N SER A 90 -11.80 16.67 -17.64
CA SER A 90 -12.30 15.29 -17.77
C SER A 90 -13.48 15.01 -16.83
N ILE A 91 -13.42 15.51 -15.59
CA ILE A 91 -14.51 15.39 -14.62
C ILE A 91 -15.74 16.17 -15.12
N ALA A 92 -15.57 17.43 -15.53
CA ALA A 92 -16.64 18.27 -16.04
C ALA A 92 -17.26 17.73 -17.35
N GLY A 93 -16.45 17.06 -18.18
CA GLY A 93 -16.88 16.40 -19.40
C GLY A 93 -17.60 15.06 -19.18
N GLY A 94 -17.71 14.59 -17.93
CA GLY A 94 -18.35 13.32 -17.61
C GLY A 94 -17.51 12.08 -17.96
N THR A 95 -16.21 12.26 -18.18
CA THR A 95 -15.25 11.19 -18.50
C THR A 95 -14.04 11.21 -17.55
N PRO A 96 -14.25 11.23 -16.22
CA PRO A 96 -13.14 11.21 -15.28
C PRO A 96 -12.31 9.91 -15.42
N PRO A 97 -11.00 9.96 -15.15
CA PRO A 97 -10.21 8.74 -15.04
C PRO A 97 -10.70 7.90 -13.84
N GLY A 98 -10.47 6.58 -13.89
CA GLY A 98 -10.79 5.69 -12.77
C GLY A 98 -9.84 5.89 -11.58
N VAL A 99 -8.60 6.31 -11.85
CA VAL A 99 -7.59 6.64 -10.83
C VAL A 99 -6.87 7.92 -11.26
N SER A 100 -6.53 8.77 -10.30
CA SER A 100 -5.63 9.90 -10.55
C SER A 100 -4.67 10.12 -9.39
N SER A 101 -3.45 10.54 -9.70
CA SER A 101 -2.48 10.96 -8.69
C SER A 101 -2.74 12.41 -8.26
N PHE A 102 -2.40 12.73 -7.03
CA PHE A 102 -2.49 14.09 -6.50
C PHE A 102 -1.24 14.47 -5.72
N GLN A 103 -0.87 15.75 -5.79
CA GLN A 103 -0.06 16.36 -4.74
C GLN A 103 -0.88 16.41 -3.45
N GLY A 104 -0.22 16.26 -2.30
CA GLY A 104 -0.91 16.16 -0.99
C GLY A 104 -1.75 17.38 -0.59
N TRP A 105 -1.64 18.50 -1.31
CA TRP A 105 -2.33 19.76 -1.07
C TRP A 105 -3.33 20.18 -2.17
N GLU A 106 -3.49 19.39 -3.24
CA GLU A 106 -4.32 19.77 -4.40
C GLU A 106 -5.65 19.00 -4.50
N TRP A 107 -5.80 17.90 -3.75
CA TRP A 107 -6.95 17.00 -3.87
C TRP A 107 -8.20 17.45 -3.10
N GLN A 108 -8.00 18.30 -2.10
CA GLN A 108 -9.02 18.69 -1.12
C GLN A 108 -10.29 19.30 -1.76
N PRO A 109 -10.20 20.20 -2.76
CA PRO A 109 -11.40 20.72 -3.42
C PRO A 109 -12.21 19.64 -4.14
N TYR A 110 -11.56 18.62 -4.69
CA TYR A 110 -12.22 17.52 -5.39
C TYR A 110 -13.02 16.64 -4.42
N ALA A 111 -12.51 16.43 -3.21
CA ALA A 111 -13.25 15.74 -2.16
C ALA A 111 -14.44 16.56 -1.65
N ASP A 112 -14.29 17.88 -1.49
CA ASP A 112 -15.40 18.76 -1.08
C ASP A 112 -16.53 18.87 -2.11
N GLN A 113 -16.19 18.66 -3.38
CA GLN A 113 -17.16 18.64 -4.49
C GLN A 113 -17.74 17.24 -4.74
N ASP A 114 -17.45 16.26 -3.88
CA ASP A 114 -17.90 14.86 -4.00
C ASP A 114 -17.50 14.19 -5.33
N VAL A 115 -16.40 14.63 -5.96
CA VAL A 115 -15.86 14.01 -7.19
C VAL A 115 -14.70 13.04 -6.94
N LEU A 116 -14.35 12.81 -5.67
CA LEU A 116 -13.47 11.72 -5.24
C LEU A 116 -14.24 10.73 -4.37
N ALA A 117 -14.07 9.44 -4.66
CA ALA A 117 -14.62 8.39 -3.82
C ALA A 117 -13.79 8.25 -2.52
N PRO A 118 -14.41 8.15 -1.34
CA PRO A 118 -13.71 7.72 -0.14
C PRO A 118 -13.27 6.26 -0.29
N ILE A 119 -12.10 5.93 0.27
CA ILE A 119 -11.46 4.61 0.14
C ILE A 119 -11.42 3.84 1.45
N ASP A 120 -12.12 4.31 2.48
CA ASP A 120 -12.12 3.72 3.83
C ASP A 120 -12.45 2.22 3.83
N GLU A 121 -13.42 1.78 3.02
CA GLU A 121 -13.78 0.37 2.90
C GLU A 121 -12.61 -0.49 2.42
N PHE A 122 -11.93 -0.07 1.35
CA PHE A 122 -10.78 -0.78 0.79
C PHE A 122 -9.60 -0.81 1.75
N VAL A 123 -9.36 0.31 2.43
CA VAL A 123 -8.27 0.44 3.39
C VAL A 123 -8.51 -0.43 4.63
N ASN A 124 -9.73 -0.47 5.15
CA ASN A 124 -10.07 -1.26 6.33
C ASN A 124 -10.14 -2.77 6.03
N ALA A 125 -10.48 -3.15 4.80
CA ALA A 125 -10.55 -4.56 4.39
C ALA A 125 -9.17 -5.23 4.26
N ASN A 126 -8.10 -4.47 4.03
CA ASN A 126 -6.77 -5.03 3.83
C ASN A 126 -5.79 -4.61 4.94
N PRO A 127 -5.31 -5.57 5.78
CA PRO A 127 -4.43 -5.27 6.90
C PRO A 127 -3.09 -4.64 6.48
N TYR A 128 -2.66 -4.81 5.23
CA TYR A 128 -1.47 -4.15 4.66
C TYR A 128 -1.49 -2.62 4.85
N PHE A 129 -2.67 -2.00 4.78
CA PHE A 129 -2.76 -0.56 4.87
C PHE A 129 -2.55 0.00 6.29
N LYS A 130 -2.53 -0.84 7.33
CA LYS A 130 -2.19 -0.38 8.69
C LYS A 130 -0.79 0.24 8.75
N ASP A 131 0.16 -0.36 8.04
CA ASP A 131 1.54 0.15 7.98
C ASP A 131 1.68 1.36 7.05
N VAL A 132 0.79 1.48 6.06
CA VAL A 132 0.73 2.63 5.14
C VAL A 132 0.14 3.87 5.83
N TYR A 133 -0.80 3.67 6.77
CA TYR A 133 -1.46 4.73 7.53
C TYR A 133 -1.21 4.60 9.03
N PRO A 134 0.04 4.82 9.49
CA PRO A 134 0.36 4.79 10.91
C PRO A 134 -0.43 5.87 11.66
N GLU A 135 -1.01 5.50 12.81
CA GLU A 135 -1.77 6.40 13.66
C GLU A 135 -0.89 7.54 14.19
N GLY A 136 -1.43 8.76 14.19
CA GLY A 136 -0.78 9.95 14.76
C GLY A 136 0.31 10.57 13.86
N VAL A 137 0.47 10.10 12.63
CA VAL A 137 1.38 10.72 11.66
C VAL A 137 0.66 11.83 10.91
N ALA A 138 0.76 13.05 11.45
CA ALA A 138 0.07 14.23 10.93
C ALA A 138 0.30 14.52 9.44
N SER A 139 1.49 14.20 8.90
CA SER A 139 1.77 14.40 7.47
C SER A 139 0.99 13.44 6.57
N ILE A 140 0.68 12.23 7.03
CA ILE A 140 -0.15 11.27 6.32
C ILE A 140 -1.63 11.62 6.51
N GLU A 141 -2.05 11.87 7.75
CA GLU A 141 -3.45 12.21 8.04
C GLU A 141 -3.86 13.49 7.30
N GLY A 142 -3.06 14.56 7.40
CA GLY A 142 -3.35 15.85 6.77
C GLY A 142 -3.34 15.83 5.24
N THR A 143 -2.67 14.85 4.62
CA THR A 143 -2.62 14.72 3.15
C THR A 143 -3.56 13.66 2.61
N THR A 144 -4.25 12.89 3.45
CA THR A 144 -5.12 11.78 2.99
C THR A 144 -6.53 11.79 3.57
N MET A 145 -6.75 12.47 4.70
CA MET A 145 -8.03 12.53 5.40
C MET A 145 -8.69 13.90 5.22
N ARG A 146 -10.01 13.91 5.02
CA ARG A 146 -10.83 15.12 5.02
C ARG A 146 -12.24 14.77 5.49
N ASN A 147 -12.83 15.59 6.37
CA ASN A 147 -14.18 15.38 6.91
C ASN A 147 -14.43 13.96 7.47
N GLY A 148 -13.42 13.38 8.13
CA GLY A 148 -13.50 12.06 8.75
C GLY A 148 -13.41 10.86 7.78
N LYS A 149 -13.18 11.11 6.48
CA LYS A 149 -13.03 10.07 5.45
C LYS A 149 -11.63 10.11 4.84
N ARG A 150 -11.19 8.96 4.32
CA ARG A 150 -9.91 8.82 3.62
C ARG A 150 -10.10 8.83 2.12
N TYR A 151 -9.27 9.56 1.40
CA TYR A 151 -9.39 9.71 -0.05
C TYR A 151 -8.14 9.30 -0.84
N LEU A 152 -6.95 9.39 -0.23
CA LEU A 152 -5.69 9.13 -0.94
C LEU A 152 -4.89 7.97 -0.34
N ILE A 153 -4.15 7.26 -1.22
CA ILE A 153 -3.11 6.30 -0.85
C ILE A 153 -1.73 6.99 -0.94
N PRO A 154 -0.97 7.09 0.16
CA PRO A 154 0.38 7.66 0.14
C PRO A 154 1.30 6.82 -0.75
N LEU A 155 1.71 7.39 -1.88
CA LEU A 155 2.69 6.76 -2.77
C LEU A 155 4.13 7.06 -2.34
N GLN A 156 4.39 8.31 -1.93
CA GLN A 156 5.70 8.78 -1.51
C GLN A 156 5.57 9.87 -0.45
N ARG A 157 6.61 9.99 0.38
CA ARG A 157 6.79 11.14 1.28
C ARG A 157 8.05 11.87 0.84
N ALA A 158 7.90 13.15 0.52
CA ALA A 158 9.02 14.01 0.20
C ALA A 158 9.25 15.01 1.35
N ALA A 159 10.53 15.33 1.59
CA ALA A 159 10.91 16.46 2.43
C ALA A 159 11.64 17.48 1.53
N MET A 160 11.23 18.74 1.60
CA MET A 160 11.98 19.81 0.93
C MET A 160 13.33 19.98 1.61
N LEU A 161 14.41 19.84 0.84
CA LEU A 161 15.77 20.05 1.30
C LEU A 161 16.31 21.37 0.74
N MET A 162 16.98 22.13 1.59
CA MET A 162 17.76 23.28 1.15
C MET A 162 19.16 22.80 0.80
N PHE A 163 19.51 22.86 -0.48
CA PHE A 163 20.87 22.60 -0.94
C PHE A 163 21.66 23.91 -0.97
N TYR A 164 22.91 23.90 -0.50
CA TYR A 164 23.85 24.99 -0.72
C TYR A 164 25.16 24.46 -1.31
N ALA A 165 25.71 25.18 -2.29
CA ALA A 165 27.04 24.90 -2.81
C ALA A 165 28.08 25.53 -1.88
N ARG A 166 28.97 24.71 -1.32
CA ARG A 166 30.15 25.23 -0.60
C ARG A 166 31.13 25.76 -1.65
N LYS A 167 31.61 27.00 -1.50
CA LYS A 167 32.73 27.49 -2.32
C LYS A 167 33.91 26.51 -2.16
N PRO A 168 34.63 26.20 -3.26
CA PRO A 168 35.80 25.33 -3.21
C PRO A 168 36.87 25.88 -2.28
#